data_AF-A0A1Q6F8C3-F1
#
_entry.id   AF-A0A1Q6F8C3-F1
#
_cell.length_a   1.000
_cell.length_b   1.000
_cell.length_c   1.000
_cell.angle_alpha   90.00
_cell.angle_beta   90.00
_cell.angle_gamma   90.00
#
_symmetry.space_group_name_H-M   'P 1'
#
loop_
_entity.id
_entity.type
_entity.pdbx_description
1 polymer ?
#
loop_
_entity_poly.entity_id
_entity_poly.type
_entity_poly.pdbx_seq_one_letter_code
_entity_poly.pdbx_strand_id
1 'polypeptide(L)'
;MLCWLYFGKSFERMVERCEELRRSPDLGFLQKMTMSATIKLLISRSIKLELRTKQDWNAHREAIRLAESDRVLEWATGTLLVEDAGEKRKPGRPSAARSLVEMFSPIVTHPAELRRKIGEYLTRKHTQTDIARLKIALDELRYLVVPINIKPFRNALQAEYGSDIRIVHERGIQEAYSRLTEPLLIGSAVSSRGGEALIIREIKDFLSQ
;
A
#
# COMPACT_ATOMS: atom_id res chain seq x y z
N MET A 1 8.64 -44.33 -5.81
CA MET A 1 7.43 -43.47 -5.63
C MET A 1 7.57 -42.37 -4.57
N LEU A 2 8.42 -42.49 -3.55
CA LEU A 2 8.58 -41.43 -2.52
C LEU A 2 9.35 -40.19 -2.99
N CYS A 3 10.13 -40.27 -4.07
CA CYS A 3 10.92 -39.14 -4.57
C CYS A 3 10.08 -37.89 -4.88
N TRP A 4 8.80 -38.05 -5.26
CA TRP A 4 7.91 -36.90 -5.49
C TRP A 4 7.51 -36.18 -4.20
N LEU A 5 7.45 -36.88 -3.06
CA LEU A 5 7.22 -36.27 -1.76
C LEU A 5 8.44 -35.50 -1.26
N TYR A 6 9.65 -35.98 -1.56
CA TYR A 6 10.91 -35.38 -1.11
C TYR A 6 11.43 -34.27 -2.04
N PHE A 7 11.42 -34.51 -3.35
CA PHE A 7 11.98 -33.61 -4.37
C PHE A 7 10.92 -32.85 -5.18
N GLY A 8 9.65 -33.23 -5.10
CA GLY A 8 8.54 -32.54 -5.75
C GLY A 8 7.90 -31.49 -4.85
N LYS A 9 7.03 -30.63 -5.41
CA LYS A 9 6.28 -29.56 -4.71
C LYS A 9 5.12 -30.08 -3.84
N SER A 10 5.32 -31.19 -3.12
CA SER A 10 4.27 -31.90 -2.38
C SER A 10 3.71 -31.09 -1.20
N PHE A 11 4.59 -30.46 -0.41
CA PHE A 11 4.20 -29.60 0.71
C PHE A 11 3.47 -28.36 0.22
N GLU A 12 3.96 -27.75 -0.84
CA GLU A 12 3.35 -26.61 -1.52
C GLU A 12 1.94 -26.94 -1.98
N ARG A 13 1.74 -28.09 -2.65
CA ARG A 13 0.43 -28.55 -3.12
C ARG A 13 -0.56 -28.81 -1.98
N MET A 14 -0.09 -29.37 -0.86
CA MET A 14 -0.93 -29.57 0.33
C MET A 14 -1.34 -28.23 0.96
N VAL A 15 -0.44 -27.25 0.99
CA VAL A 15 -0.74 -25.90 1.49
C VAL A 15 -1.70 -25.17 0.56
N GLU A 16 -1.47 -25.19 -0.76
CA GLU A 16 -2.38 -24.64 -1.78
C GLU A 16 -3.79 -25.20 -1.60
N ARG A 17 -3.92 -26.54 -1.46
CA ARG A 17 -5.21 -27.20 -1.26
C ARG A 17 -5.90 -26.75 0.03
N CYS A 18 -5.17 -26.60 1.14
CA CYS A 18 -5.73 -26.08 2.38
C CYS A 18 -6.15 -24.60 2.25
N GLU A 19 -5.40 -23.79 1.51
CA GLU A 19 -5.76 -22.40 1.24
C GLU A 19 -7.02 -22.28 0.37
N GLU A 20 -7.16 -23.10 -0.67
CA GLU A 20 -8.37 -23.21 -1.49
C GLU A 20 -9.60 -23.57 -0.64
N LEU A 21 -9.48 -24.62 0.18
CA LEU A 21 -10.57 -25.04 1.07
C LEU A 21 -10.94 -23.93 2.06
N ARG A 22 -9.96 -23.20 2.59
CA ARG A 22 -10.23 -22.06 3.49
C ARG A 22 -10.93 -20.90 2.78
N ARG A 23 -10.67 -20.68 1.48
CA ARG A 23 -11.32 -19.66 0.64
C ARG A 23 -12.75 -20.06 0.25
N SER A 24 -13.11 -21.35 0.31
CA SER A 24 -14.45 -21.81 0.01
C SER A 24 -15.52 -21.19 0.94
N PRO A 25 -16.67 -20.75 0.39
CA PRO A 25 -17.79 -20.25 1.19
C PRO A 25 -18.44 -21.35 2.03
N ASP A 26 -18.29 -22.62 1.65
CA ASP A 26 -18.98 -23.77 2.26
C ASP A 26 -18.38 -24.19 3.62
N LEU A 27 -17.18 -23.70 3.95
CA LEU A 27 -16.51 -24.04 5.21
C LEU A 27 -16.92 -23.12 6.36
N GLY A 28 -17.29 -23.74 7.49
CA GLY A 28 -17.54 -23.04 8.74
C GLY A 28 -16.26 -22.43 9.35
N PHE A 29 -16.43 -21.47 10.26
CA PHE A 29 -15.31 -20.76 10.89
C PHE A 29 -14.30 -21.70 11.57
N LEU A 30 -14.78 -22.69 12.34
CA LEU A 30 -13.91 -23.66 13.01
C LEU A 30 -13.09 -24.48 12.02
N GLN A 31 -13.68 -24.91 10.91
CA GLN A 31 -12.97 -25.65 9.86
C GLN A 31 -11.90 -24.77 9.19
N LYS A 32 -12.18 -23.49 8.95
CA LYS A 32 -11.20 -22.51 8.45
C LYS A 32 -10.03 -22.31 9.42
N MET A 33 -10.31 -22.30 10.72
CA MET A 33 -9.27 -22.25 11.76
C MET A 33 -8.44 -23.54 11.78
N THR A 34 -9.06 -24.72 11.68
CA THR A 34 -8.35 -26.00 11.58
C THR A 34 -7.44 -26.04 10.36
N MET A 35 -7.92 -25.62 9.18
CA MET A 35 -7.09 -25.53 7.98
C MET A 35 -5.88 -24.59 8.17
N SER A 36 -6.07 -23.46 8.85
CA SER A 36 -4.98 -22.52 9.16
C SER A 36 -3.93 -23.16 10.08
N ALA A 37 -4.36 -23.94 11.07
CA ALA A 37 -3.47 -24.71 11.93
C ALA A 37 -2.73 -25.81 11.16
N THR A 38 -3.40 -26.52 10.25
CA THR A 38 -2.80 -27.54 9.38
C THR A 38 -1.73 -26.94 8.46
N ILE A 39 -1.99 -25.79 7.83
CA ILE A 39 -0.99 -25.07 7.02
C ILE A 39 0.25 -24.73 7.85
N LYS A 40 0.04 -24.18 9.07
CA LYS A 40 1.13 -23.83 9.97
C LYS A 40 1.96 -25.06 10.36
N LEU A 41 1.31 -26.20 10.62
CA LEU A 41 1.98 -27.45 10.96
C LEU A 41 2.80 -27.98 9.77
N LEU A 42 2.23 -28.00 8.56
CA LEU A 42 2.89 -28.47 7.34
C LEU A 42 4.16 -27.68 7.04
N ILE A 43 4.08 -26.35 7.08
CA ILE A 43 5.23 -25.47 6.86
C ILE A 43 6.28 -25.70 7.96
N SER A 44 5.87 -25.71 9.23
CA SER A 44 6.79 -25.91 10.35
C SER A 44 7.50 -27.27 10.29
N ARG A 45 6.77 -28.33 9.92
CA ARG A 45 7.31 -29.68 9.80
C ARG A 45 8.26 -29.80 8.61
N SER A 46 7.93 -29.20 7.47
CA SER A 46 8.80 -29.20 6.28
C SER A 46 10.17 -28.54 6.56
N ILE A 47 10.18 -27.46 7.35
CA ILE A 47 11.39 -26.75 7.76
C ILE A 47 12.16 -27.56 8.81
N LYS A 48 11.47 -28.12 9.81
CA LYS A 48 12.10 -28.93 10.85
C LYS A 48 12.74 -30.22 10.30
N LEU A 49 12.18 -30.77 9.24
CA LEU A 49 12.74 -31.93 8.54
C LEU A 49 13.76 -31.55 7.46
N GLU A 50 14.09 -30.25 7.32
CA GLU A 50 15.02 -29.70 6.32
C GLU A 50 14.66 -30.04 4.86
N LEU A 51 13.41 -30.44 4.62
CA LEU A 51 12.90 -30.72 3.28
C LEU A 51 12.62 -29.44 2.50
N ARG A 52 12.38 -28.35 3.23
CA ARG A 52 12.21 -26.99 2.70
C ARG A 52 12.87 -25.98 3.60
N THR A 53 13.38 -24.92 2.99
CA THR A 53 13.86 -23.74 3.71
C THR A 53 12.78 -22.67 3.76
N LYS A 54 12.96 -21.68 4.63
CA LYS A 54 12.12 -20.48 4.63
C LYS A 54 12.17 -19.73 3.29
N GLN A 55 13.31 -19.80 2.58
CA GLN A 55 13.46 -19.17 1.27
C GLN A 55 12.61 -19.88 0.22
N ASP A 56 12.54 -21.21 0.24
CA ASP A 56 11.70 -21.97 -0.69
C ASP A 56 10.22 -21.62 -0.52
N TRP A 57 9.75 -21.47 0.71
CA TRP A 57 8.39 -21.03 1.01
C TRP A 57 8.11 -19.59 0.54
N ASN A 58 9.09 -18.69 0.65
CA ASN A 58 8.96 -17.33 0.13
C ASN A 58 8.88 -17.32 -1.40
N ALA A 59 9.79 -18.04 -2.06
CA ALA A 59 9.79 -18.16 -3.52
C ALA A 59 8.49 -18.79 -4.04
N HIS A 60 7.96 -19.80 -3.32
CA HIS A 60 6.67 -20.40 -3.62
C HIS A 60 5.52 -19.38 -3.54
N ARG A 61 5.49 -18.56 -2.48
CA ARG A 61 4.45 -17.53 -2.29
C ARG A 61 4.55 -16.41 -3.33
N GLU A 62 5.77 -16.03 -3.71
CA GLU A 62 6.00 -15.07 -4.78
C GLU A 62 5.55 -15.63 -6.13
N ALA A 63 5.80 -16.91 -6.41
CA ALA A 63 5.30 -17.56 -7.62
C ALA A 63 3.76 -17.59 -7.68
N ILE A 64 3.07 -17.88 -6.57
CA ILE A 64 1.59 -17.78 -6.50
C ILE A 64 1.12 -16.35 -6.76
N ARG A 65 1.76 -15.36 -6.12
CA ARG A 65 1.41 -13.94 -6.29
C ARG A 65 1.58 -13.47 -7.74
N LEU A 66 2.64 -13.93 -8.40
CA LEU A 66 2.91 -13.62 -9.80
C LEU A 66 1.93 -14.31 -10.74
N ALA A 67 1.56 -15.57 -10.45
CA ALA A 67 0.52 -16.30 -11.18
C ALA A 67 -0.88 -15.70 -11.02
N GLU A 68 -1.22 -15.19 -9.84
CA GLU A 68 -2.48 -14.45 -9.57
C GLU A 68 -2.46 -13.02 -10.15
N SER A 69 -1.31 -12.50 -10.59
CA SER A 69 -1.17 -11.19 -11.23
C SER A 69 -1.14 -11.31 -12.75
N ASP A 70 -1.57 -10.27 -13.49
CA ASP A 70 -1.51 -10.22 -14.96
C ASP A 70 -0.07 -10.12 -15.54
N ARG A 71 0.93 -10.54 -14.76
CA ARG A 71 2.38 -10.51 -15.07
C ARG A 71 2.97 -11.91 -15.23
N VAL A 72 2.12 -12.90 -15.54
CA VAL A 72 2.53 -14.31 -15.73
C VAL A 72 3.58 -14.45 -16.83
N LEU A 73 3.46 -13.65 -17.90
CA LEU A 73 4.38 -13.67 -19.05
C LEU A 73 5.80 -13.20 -18.66
N GLU A 74 5.90 -12.10 -17.92
CA GLU A 74 7.17 -11.53 -17.45
C GLU A 74 7.91 -12.48 -16.49
N TRP A 75 7.17 -13.20 -15.65
CA TRP A 75 7.73 -14.24 -14.78
C TRP A 75 8.21 -15.47 -15.56
N ALA A 76 7.41 -15.98 -16.51
CA ALA A 76 7.75 -17.17 -17.28
C ALA A 76 8.97 -16.97 -18.19
N THR A 77 9.18 -15.74 -18.66
CA THR A 77 10.25 -15.38 -19.61
C THR A 77 11.57 -15.04 -18.89
N GLY A 78 11.56 -14.95 -17.55
CA GLY A 78 12.74 -14.53 -16.76
C GLY A 78 13.08 -13.04 -16.89
N THR A 79 12.26 -12.28 -17.62
CA THR A 79 12.37 -10.83 -17.85
C THR A 79 11.79 -10.00 -16.72
N LEU A 80 11.67 -10.57 -15.51
CA LEU A 80 11.57 -9.75 -14.32
C LEU A 80 12.89 -8.98 -14.19
N LEU A 81 12.92 -7.79 -14.80
CA LEU A 81 13.91 -6.77 -14.51
C LEU A 81 14.04 -6.74 -13.00
N VAL A 82 15.26 -6.99 -12.55
CA VAL A 82 15.64 -6.97 -11.13
C VAL A 82 15.51 -5.52 -10.67
N GLU A 83 14.28 -5.09 -10.42
CA GLU A 83 13.99 -3.96 -9.57
C GLU A 83 13.69 -4.51 -8.18
N ASP A 84 14.72 -4.36 -7.34
CA ASP A 84 14.75 -4.57 -5.91
C ASP A 84 14.73 -6.04 -5.46
N ALA A 85 15.89 -6.68 -5.58
CA ALA A 85 16.29 -7.75 -4.67
C ALA A 85 16.24 -7.20 -3.23
N GLY A 86 15.08 -7.36 -2.61
CA GLY A 86 14.75 -6.79 -1.32
C GLY A 86 15.84 -6.98 -0.28
N GLU A 87 16.34 -5.86 0.22
CA GLU A 87 17.01 -5.77 1.51
C GLU A 87 16.18 -6.55 2.55
N LYS A 88 16.84 -7.53 3.17
CA LYS A 88 16.30 -8.30 4.29
C LYS A 88 15.87 -7.34 5.41
N ARG A 89 14.57 -7.05 5.50
CA ARG A 89 14.01 -6.15 6.53
C ARG A 89 13.98 -6.87 7.88
N LYS A 90 14.85 -6.44 8.80
CA LYS A 90 14.69 -6.69 10.24
C LYS A 90 13.45 -5.96 10.77
N PRO A 91 12.66 -6.55 11.68
CA PRO A 91 11.50 -5.88 12.28
C PRO A 91 12.01 -4.76 13.20
N GLY A 92 11.76 -3.50 12.82
CA GLY A 92 12.10 -2.35 13.66
C GLY A 92 12.53 -1.08 12.93
N ARG A 93 12.83 -1.13 11.63
CA ARG A 93 13.17 0.09 10.86
C ARG A 93 11.88 0.72 10.31
N PRO A 94 11.61 2.02 10.52
CA PRO A 94 10.45 2.66 9.91
C PRO A 94 10.54 2.44 8.40
N SER A 95 9.46 1.90 7.84
CA SER A 95 9.29 1.65 6.41
C SER A 95 9.94 2.79 5.65
N ALA A 96 10.84 2.48 4.71
CA ALA A 96 11.26 3.45 3.71
C ALA A 96 9.97 4.11 3.19
N ALA A 97 9.75 5.35 3.62
CA ALA A 97 8.65 6.14 3.16
C ALA A 97 9.01 6.34 1.69
N ARG A 98 8.19 5.79 0.78
CA ARG A 98 8.28 6.16 -0.63
C ARG A 98 8.44 7.68 -0.69
N SER A 99 9.45 8.16 -1.39
CA SER A 99 9.68 9.61 -1.48
C SER A 99 8.44 10.27 -2.06
N LEU A 100 8.17 11.52 -1.67
CA LEU A 100 7.05 12.27 -2.24
C LEU A 100 7.16 12.35 -3.77
N VAL A 101 8.39 12.36 -4.30
CA VAL A 101 8.66 12.37 -5.73
C VAL A 101 8.24 11.06 -6.42
N GLU A 102 8.42 9.91 -5.76
CA GLU A 102 7.99 8.60 -6.27
C GLU A 102 6.47 8.43 -6.27
N MET A 103 5.77 9.28 -5.51
CA MET A 103 4.30 9.30 -5.47
C MET A 103 3.68 10.13 -6.58
N PHE A 104 4.47 10.95 -7.27
CA PHE A 104 3.96 11.80 -8.33
C PHE A 104 3.66 11.02 -9.60
N SER A 105 2.54 11.38 -10.22
CA SER A 105 2.15 10.85 -11.52
C SER A 105 3.13 11.31 -12.60
N PRO A 106 3.38 10.50 -13.65
CA PRO A 106 4.17 10.92 -14.81
C PRO A 106 3.62 12.15 -15.54
N ILE A 107 2.37 12.53 -15.25
CA ILE A 107 1.71 13.74 -15.75
C ILE A 107 2.38 15.02 -15.19
N VAL A 108 3.08 14.93 -14.06
CA VAL A 108 3.78 16.06 -13.45
C VAL A 108 5.10 16.30 -14.18
N THR A 109 5.13 17.29 -15.07
CA THR A 109 6.30 17.66 -15.87
C THR A 109 7.49 18.15 -15.02
N HIS A 110 7.20 18.79 -13.87
CA HIS A 110 8.21 19.37 -12.98
C HIS A 110 8.01 18.93 -11.51
N PRO A 111 8.39 17.69 -11.15
CA PRO A 111 8.16 17.15 -9.81
C PRO A 111 8.92 17.92 -8.70
N ALA A 112 10.06 18.52 -9.03
CA ALA A 112 10.84 19.34 -8.09
C ALA A 112 10.15 20.67 -7.74
N GLU A 113 9.44 21.28 -8.69
CA GLU A 113 8.72 22.54 -8.44
C GLU A 113 7.44 22.29 -7.65
N LEU A 114 6.71 21.21 -8.00
CA LEU A 114 5.54 20.77 -7.23
C LEU A 114 5.92 20.47 -5.78
N ARG A 115 7.05 19.79 -5.56
CA ARG A 115 7.62 19.56 -4.24
C ARG A 115 7.85 20.88 -3.50
N ARG A 116 8.56 21.84 -4.10
CA ARG A 116 8.81 23.17 -3.48
C ARG A 116 7.51 23.87 -3.09
N LYS A 117 6.49 23.86 -3.95
CA LYS A 117 5.18 24.48 -3.67
C LYS A 117 4.43 23.79 -2.54
N ILE A 118 4.49 22.46 -2.47
CA ILE A 118 3.94 21.70 -1.33
C ILE A 118 4.64 22.11 -0.03
N GLY A 119 5.97 22.23 -0.05
CA GLY A 119 6.75 22.74 1.09
C GLY A 119 6.29 24.13 1.53
N GLU A 120 6.17 25.07 0.59
CA GLU A 120 5.72 26.44 0.86
C GLU A 120 4.29 26.49 1.43
N TYR A 121 3.39 25.66 0.90
CA TYR A 121 2.03 25.53 1.42
C TYR A 121 2.03 25.03 2.87
N LEU A 122 2.82 23.99 3.15
CA LEU A 122 2.91 23.39 4.49
C LEU A 122 3.55 24.35 5.51
N THR A 123 4.49 25.21 5.10
CA THR A 123 5.05 26.25 5.98
C THR A 123 3.96 27.23 6.43
N ARG A 124 3.01 27.58 5.55
CA ARG A 124 1.93 28.53 5.85
C ARG A 124 0.75 27.88 6.57
N LYS A 125 0.37 26.65 6.17
CA LYS A 125 -0.83 25.94 6.63
C LYS A 125 -0.54 24.44 6.79
N HIS A 126 -0.46 23.96 8.03
CA HIS A 126 -0.13 22.56 8.36
C HIS A 126 -1.15 21.91 9.31
N THR A 127 -2.40 22.39 9.36
CA THR A 127 -3.44 21.74 10.17
C THR A 127 -3.90 20.43 9.52
N GLN A 128 -4.63 19.60 10.29
CA GLN A 128 -5.18 18.34 9.80
C GLN A 128 -6.07 18.52 8.56
N THR A 129 -6.89 19.56 8.55
CA THR A 129 -7.79 19.89 7.45
C THR A 129 -7.02 20.41 6.24
N ASP A 130 -5.96 21.19 6.45
CA ASP A 130 -5.14 21.71 5.33
C ASP A 130 -4.39 20.59 4.62
N ILE A 131 -3.85 19.61 5.35
CA ILE A 131 -3.19 18.44 4.74
C ILE A 131 -4.21 17.58 3.99
N ALA A 132 -5.44 17.44 4.51
CA ALA A 132 -6.51 16.74 3.81
C ALA A 132 -6.94 17.48 2.52
N ARG A 133 -7.10 18.81 2.55
CA ARG A 133 -7.37 19.64 1.36
C ARG A 133 -6.27 19.52 0.32
N LEU A 134 -5.02 19.55 0.74
CA LEU A 134 -3.86 19.37 -0.13
C LEU A 134 -3.90 17.99 -0.81
N LYS A 135 -4.20 16.92 -0.05
CA LYS A 135 -4.33 15.58 -0.62
C LYS A 135 -5.44 15.50 -1.66
N ILE A 136 -6.60 16.09 -1.38
CA ILE A 136 -7.75 16.13 -2.31
C ILE A 136 -7.38 16.91 -3.58
N ALA A 137 -6.74 18.07 -3.46
CA ALA A 137 -6.31 18.86 -4.60
C ALA A 137 -5.34 18.08 -5.51
N LEU A 138 -4.38 17.37 -4.92
CA LEU A 138 -3.42 16.54 -5.65
C LEU A 138 -4.08 15.32 -6.32
N ASP A 139 -5.07 14.70 -5.69
CA ASP A 139 -5.84 13.59 -6.26
C ASP A 139 -6.73 14.08 -7.43
N GLU A 140 -7.40 15.22 -7.29
CA GLU A 140 -8.21 15.82 -8.34
C GLU A 140 -7.37 16.25 -9.56
N LEU A 141 -6.17 16.76 -9.33
CA LEU A 141 -5.21 17.11 -10.40
C LEU A 141 -4.53 15.88 -11.01
N ARG A 142 -4.78 14.67 -10.48
CA ARG A 142 -4.11 13.42 -10.89
C ARG A 142 -2.59 13.51 -10.80
N TYR A 143 -2.09 14.35 -9.88
CA TYR A 143 -0.66 14.52 -9.63
C TYR A 143 -0.09 13.39 -8.76
N LEU A 144 -0.95 12.55 -8.19
CA LEU A 144 -0.57 11.35 -7.44
C LEU A 144 -0.86 10.07 -8.23
N VAL A 145 0.02 9.09 -8.10
CA VAL A 145 -0.21 7.73 -8.65
C VAL A 145 -1.41 7.11 -7.94
N VAL A 146 -2.44 6.72 -8.69
CA VAL A 146 -3.72 6.25 -8.13
C VAL A 146 -3.64 4.78 -7.66
N PRO A 147 -4.26 4.37 -6.54
CA PRO A 147 -4.72 5.16 -5.39
C PRO A 147 -3.71 5.11 -4.21
N ILE A 148 -3.23 6.28 -3.76
CA ILE A 148 -2.36 6.41 -2.57
C ILE A 148 -3.19 6.71 -1.32
N ASN A 149 -3.06 5.83 -0.32
CA ASN A 149 -3.65 5.98 1.01
C ASN A 149 -3.05 7.20 1.77
N ILE A 150 -3.80 7.77 2.72
CA ILE A 150 -3.37 8.95 3.50
C ILE A 150 -2.12 8.67 4.33
N LYS A 151 -2.01 7.47 4.89
CA LYS A 151 -0.87 7.04 5.72
C LYS A 151 0.49 7.15 5.00
N PRO A 152 0.69 6.52 3.83
CA PRO A 152 1.94 6.65 3.10
C PRO A 152 2.19 8.10 2.63
N PHE A 153 1.15 8.85 2.24
CA PHE A 153 1.28 10.27 1.88
C PHE A 153 1.79 11.12 3.05
N ARG A 154 1.19 11.00 4.23
CA ARG A 154 1.63 11.70 5.45
C ARG A 154 3.05 11.31 5.85
N ASN A 155 3.41 10.04 5.71
CA ASN A 155 4.76 9.58 6.03
C ASN A 155 5.80 10.14 5.05
N ALA A 156 5.46 10.27 3.77
CA ALA A 156 6.32 10.94 2.78
C ALA A 156 6.51 12.42 3.13
N LEU A 157 5.43 13.13 3.47
CA LEU A 157 5.53 14.52 3.94
C LEU A 157 6.38 14.63 5.21
N GLN A 158 6.22 13.73 6.17
CA GLN A 158 6.98 13.74 7.43
C GLN A 158 8.45 13.42 7.22
N ALA A 159 8.79 12.57 6.25
CA ALA A 159 10.16 12.26 5.92
C ALA A 159 10.86 13.46 5.25
N GLU A 160 10.14 14.22 4.42
CA GLU A 160 10.73 15.32 3.66
C GLU A 160 10.72 16.67 4.36
N TYR A 161 9.66 16.97 5.12
CA TYR A 161 9.48 18.27 5.80
C TYR A 161 9.49 18.15 7.32
N GLY A 162 9.70 16.96 7.87
CA GLY A 162 9.63 16.71 9.30
C GLY A 162 10.72 17.36 10.14
N SER A 163 11.81 17.79 9.52
CA SER A 163 12.87 18.56 10.18
C SER A 163 12.43 20.00 10.46
N ASP A 164 11.56 20.57 9.61
CA ASP A 164 11.18 21.98 9.63
C ASP A 164 9.73 22.20 10.10
N ILE A 165 8.85 21.20 9.93
CA ILE A 165 7.41 21.31 10.15
C ILE A 165 6.91 20.14 10.97
N ARG A 166 6.22 20.42 12.09
CA ARG A 166 5.56 19.40 12.90
C ARG A 166 4.29 18.90 12.21
N ILE A 167 4.41 17.82 11.44
CA ILE A 167 3.27 17.22 10.74
C ILE A 167 2.37 16.48 11.72
N VAL A 168 1.10 16.84 11.70
CA VAL A 168 0.08 16.34 12.63
C VAL A 168 -0.22 14.84 12.42
N HIS A 169 -0.91 14.23 13.38
CA HIS A 169 -1.14 12.79 13.46
C HIS A 169 -2.08 12.26 12.35
N GLU A 170 -1.75 11.06 11.83
CA GLU A 170 -2.47 10.34 10.75
C GLU A 170 -3.99 10.29 10.93
N ARG A 171 -4.47 10.01 12.14
CA ARG A 171 -5.90 9.83 12.43
C ARG A 171 -6.73 11.10 12.14
N GLY A 172 -6.19 12.28 12.47
CA GLY A 172 -6.91 13.53 12.24
C GLY A 172 -6.98 13.93 10.75
N ILE A 173 -5.95 13.59 9.97
CA ILE A 173 -5.96 13.79 8.52
C ILE A 173 -6.98 12.87 7.87
N GLN A 174 -7.03 11.61 8.32
CA GLN A 174 -7.97 10.63 7.79
C GLN A 174 -9.42 11.03 8.07
N GLU A 175 -9.71 11.50 9.28
CA GLU A 175 -11.04 11.99 9.65
C GLU A 175 -11.43 13.24 8.85
N ALA A 176 -10.51 14.21 8.70
CA ALA A 176 -10.75 15.41 7.89
C ALA A 176 -10.96 15.06 6.40
N TYR A 177 -10.18 14.13 5.85
CA TYR A 177 -10.33 13.67 4.48
C TYR A 177 -11.66 12.94 4.26
N SER A 178 -12.07 12.05 5.16
CA SER A 178 -13.38 11.40 5.10
C SER A 178 -14.50 12.44 5.14
N ARG A 179 -14.44 13.41 6.07
CA ARG A 179 -15.43 14.49 6.16
C ARG A 179 -15.55 15.32 4.88
N LEU A 180 -14.44 15.57 4.18
CA LEU A 180 -14.42 16.36 2.94
C LEU A 180 -14.87 15.53 1.72
N THR A 181 -14.61 14.21 1.74
CA THR A 181 -14.85 13.29 0.60
C THR A 181 -16.17 12.52 0.70
N GLU A 182 -16.79 12.44 1.88
CA GLU A 182 -18.05 11.72 2.09
C GLU A 182 -19.17 12.26 1.15
N PRO A 183 -19.89 11.37 0.42
CA PRO A 183 -21.11 11.74 -0.27
C PRO A 183 -22.16 12.13 0.77
N LEU A 184 -22.93 13.19 0.49
CA LEU A 184 -23.95 13.69 1.42
C LEU A 184 -24.94 12.58 1.80
N LEU A 185 -24.78 12.00 3.00
CA LEU A 185 -25.92 11.45 3.71
C LEU A 185 -26.74 12.66 4.18
N ILE A 186 -27.92 12.79 3.57
CA ILE A 186 -29.06 13.68 3.87
C ILE A 186 -28.86 14.45 5.19
N GLY A 187 -28.46 15.73 5.12
CA GLY A 187 -28.62 16.67 6.24
C GLY A 187 -27.47 17.64 6.57
N SER A 188 -26.26 17.51 6.02
CA SER A 188 -25.17 18.47 6.33
C SER A 188 -25.13 19.65 5.34
N ALA A 189 -25.00 20.86 5.89
CA ALA A 189 -25.23 22.13 5.19
C ALA A 189 -24.34 22.33 3.95
N VAL A 190 -24.98 22.41 2.78
CA VAL A 190 -24.41 22.67 1.46
C VAL A 190 -23.49 23.91 1.44
N SER A 191 -23.76 24.92 2.29
CA SER A 191 -23.00 26.18 2.39
C SER A 191 -21.54 25.97 2.84
N SER A 192 -21.29 25.05 3.80
CA SER A 192 -19.93 24.78 4.29
C SER A 192 -19.05 24.13 3.21
N ARG A 193 -19.63 23.34 2.30
CA ARG A 193 -18.88 22.67 1.22
C ARG A 193 -18.51 23.62 0.08
N GLY A 194 -19.29 24.68 -0.13
CA GLY A 194 -18.98 25.74 -1.11
C GLY A 194 -17.70 26.49 -0.76
N GLY A 195 -17.51 26.84 0.52
CA GLY A 195 -16.25 27.44 1.01
C GLY A 195 -15.05 26.50 0.89
N GLU A 196 -15.22 25.23 1.27
CA GLU A 196 -14.15 24.23 1.15
C GLU A 196 -13.75 23.94 -0.30
N ALA A 197 -14.72 23.89 -1.21
CA ALA A 197 -14.47 23.69 -2.64
C ALA A 197 -13.73 24.89 -3.28
N LEU A 198 -14.03 26.12 -2.84
CA LEU A 198 -13.29 27.31 -3.25
C LEU A 198 -11.83 27.25 -2.77
N ILE A 199 -11.60 26.87 -1.50
CA ILE A 199 -10.24 26.72 -0.96
C ILE A 199 -9.48 25.62 -1.70
N ILE A 200 -10.10 24.47 -2.00
CA ILE A 200 -9.47 23.41 -2.79
C ILE A 200 -9.14 23.90 -4.20
N ARG A 201 -10.01 24.71 -4.81
CA ARG A 201 -9.74 25.32 -6.12
C ARG A 201 -8.56 26.29 -6.09
N GLU A 202 -8.48 27.16 -5.09
CA GLU A 202 -7.33 28.06 -4.90
C GLU A 202 -6.02 27.28 -4.71
N ILE A 203 -6.07 26.17 -3.96
CA ILE A 203 -4.91 25.28 -3.79
C ILE A 203 -4.52 24.65 -5.14
N LYS A 204 -5.49 24.21 -5.94
CA LYS A 204 -5.21 23.67 -7.28
C LYS A 204 -4.57 24.71 -8.20
N ASP A 205 -5.08 25.93 -8.19
CA ASP A 205 -4.53 27.03 -8.99
C ASP A 205 -3.09 27.35 -8.54
N PHE A 206 -2.82 27.38 -7.22
CA PHE A 206 -1.47 27.56 -6.69
C PHE A 206 -0.50 26.43 -7.10
N LEU A 207 -0.96 25.18 -7.06
CA LEU A 207 -0.15 24.00 -7.42
C LEU A 207 0.05 23.82 -8.94
N SER A 208 -0.78 24.43 -9.78
CA SER A 208 -0.74 24.31 -11.25
C SER A 208 -0.09 25.49 -11.97
N GLN A 209 0.12 26.62 -11.28
CA GLN A 209 1.01 27.71 -11.72
C GLN A 209 2.47 27.24 -11.84
#